data_AF-A0A929YIM9-F1
#
_entry.id   AF-A0A929YIM9-F1
#
_cell.length_a   1.000
_cell.length_b   1.000
_cell.length_c   1.000
_cell.angle_alpha   90.00
_cell.angle_beta   90.00
_cell.angle_gamma   90.00
#
_symmetry.space_group_name_H-M   'P 1'
#
loop_
_entity.id
_entity.type
_entity.pdbx_description
1 polymer ?
#
loop_
_entity_poly.entity_id
_entity_poly.type
_entity_poly.pdbx_seq_one_letter_code
_entity_poly.pdbx_strand_id
1 'polypeptide(L)'
;MDSYVSKLIIFRAVGEDSILFRLADICRRYQAGGIDDPAGSLKSQGREWERERQALRTEVLVQVNRLLDLATRYGFNDNLWHNYLAFLLATTETPFTLVSERVGENKGSVNQFFKNDLEVFHALFHYDFTEIEEGLGLTCFRVLTHFQAIPKKEQIYNKNVSEKVLQLSGQLEEARDAEEMFPIVTAFYKRYGVGEFGLNKAFRISDRPEEDGALILPIRSTG
;
A
#
# COMPACT_ATOMS: atom_id res chain seq x y z
N MET A 1 -0.44 -4.79 -13.24
CA MET A 1 -0.05 -3.91 -12.10
C MET A 1 1.08 -2.97 -12.45
N ASP A 2 2.22 -3.46 -12.96
CA ASP A 2 3.41 -2.66 -13.28
C ASP A 2 3.18 -1.50 -14.26
N SER A 3 2.35 -1.72 -15.29
CA SER A 3 1.93 -0.67 -16.22
C SER A 3 1.17 0.48 -15.56
N TYR A 4 0.57 0.26 -14.38
CA TYR A 4 -0.02 1.32 -13.57
C TYR A 4 1.03 2.00 -12.69
N VAL A 5 1.78 1.21 -11.92
CA VAL A 5 2.77 1.72 -10.95
C VAL A 5 3.89 2.53 -11.63
N SER A 6 4.28 2.16 -12.85
CA SER A 6 5.25 2.91 -13.65
C SER A 6 4.81 4.34 -13.99
N LYS A 7 3.51 4.66 -13.92
CA LYS A 7 2.96 6.00 -14.17
C LYS A 7 2.97 6.91 -12.94
N LEU A 8 3.30 6.38 -11.76
CA LEU A 8 3.37 7.19 -10.54
C LEU A 8 4.46 8.26 -10.63
N ILE A 9 4.10 9.48 -10.27
CA ILE A 9 4.97 10.66 -10.27
C ILE A 9 5.20 11.15 -8.84
N ILE A 10 4.14 11.49 -8.11
CA ILE A 10 4.22 12.04 -6.76
C ILE A 10 4.55 10.92 -5.76
N PHE A 11 3.84 9.79 -5.85
CA PHE A 11 4.05 8.64 -4.98
C PHE A 11 5.18 7.71 -5.43
N ARG A 12 5.98 8.12 -6.40
CA ARG A 12 7.25 7.42 -6.69
C ARG A 12 8.21 7.44 -5.50
N ALA A 13 8.04 8.42 -4.59
CA ALA A 13 8.78 8.51 -3.32
C ALA A 13 8.58 7.31 -2.38
N VAL A 14 7.52 6.51 -2.57
CA VAL A 14 7.27 5.28 -1.79
C VAL A 14 8.44 4.26 -1.90
N GLY A 15 9.19 4.31 -3.01
CA GLY A 15 10.42 3.54 -3.19
C GLY A 15 10.21 2.11 -3.68
N GLU A 16 11.25 1.59 -4.34
CA GLU A 16 11.24 0.28 -5.03
C GLU A 16 11.15 -0.91 -4.08
N ASP A 17 11.59 -0.74 -2.83
CA ASP A 17 11.50 -1.78 -1.80
C ASP A 17 10.12 -1.91 -1.16
N SER A 18 9.19 -1.01 -1.46
CA SER A 18 7.81 -1.10 -0.95
C SER A 18 7.08 -2.34 -1.46
N ILE A 19 6.04 -2.77 -0.72
CA ILE A 19 5.20 -3.90 -1.11
C ILE A 19 4.57 -3.64 -2.49
N LEU A 20 4.20 -2.38 -2.77
CA LEU A 20 3.59 -1.96 -4.04
C LEU A 20 4.52 -2.23 -5.23
N PHE A 21 5.73 -1.72 -5.19
CA PHE A 21 6.69 -1.88 -6.29
C PHE A 21 7.18 -3.33 -6.41
N ARG A 22 7.36 -4.05 -5.30
CA ARG A 22 7.70 -5.47 -5.32
C ARG A 22 6.59 -6.32 -5.94
N LEU A 23 5.33 -6.13 -5.55
CA LEU A 23 4.19 -6.85 -6.17
C LEU A 23 4.01 -6.48 -7.64
N ALA A 24 4.25 -5.22 -8.00
CA ALA A 24 4.23 -4.79 -9.39
C ALA A 24 5.26 -5.54 -10.25
N ASP A 25 6.51 -5.63 -9.78
CA ASP A 25 7.55 -6.39 -10.47
C ASP A 25 7.24 -7.89 -10.57
N ILE A 26 6.73 -8.50 -9.49
CA ILE A 26 6.28 -9.91 -9.52
C ILE A 26 5.19 -10.09 -10.58
N CYS A 27 4.19 -9.21 -10.62
CA CYS A 27 3.13 -9.28 -11.64
C CYS A 27 3.70 -9.12 -13.05
N ARG A 28 4.65 -8.19 -13.26
CA ARG A 28 5.32 -7.98 -14.54
C ARG A 28 6.08 -9.21 -14.99
N ARG A 29 6.88 -9.84 -14.11
CA ARG A 29 7.63 -11.06 -14.42
C ARG A 29 6.72 -12.25 -14.70
N TYR A 30 5.63 -12.38 -13.93
CA TYR A 30 4.62 -13.40 -14.16
C TYR A 30 3.97 -13.26 -15.55
N GLN A 31 3.59 -12.03 -15.93
CA GLN A 31 3.01 -11.71 -17.25
C GLN A 31 4.03 -11.85 -18.38
N ALA A 32 5.28 -11.41 -18.19
CA ALA A 32 6.35 -11.61 -19.17
C ALA A 32 6.63 -13.11 -19.41
N GLY A 33 6.42 -13.94 -18.39
CA GLY A 33 6.46 -15.39 -18.53
C GLY A 33 5.30 -15.98 -19.34
N GLY A 34 4.20 -15.25 -19.55
CA GLY A 34 3.04 -15.74 -20.29
C GLY A 34 2.29 -14.66 -21.04
N ILE A 35 2.34 -14.76 -22.38
CA ILE A 35 1.31 -14.44 -23.38
C ILE A 35 1.85 -13.66 -24.60
N ASP A 36 3.02 -13.02 -24.53
CA ASP A 36 3.61 -12.33 -25.70
C ASP A 36 4.94 -12.95 -26.16
N ASP A 37 4.94 -14.24 -26.53
CA ASP A 37 6.11 -14.85 -27.17
C ASP A 37 5.74 -15.65 -28.43
N PRO A 38 6.06 -15.12 -29.63
CA PRO A 38 6.12 -15.91 -30.84
C PRO A 38 7.39 -16.77 -30.82
N ALA A 39 7.22 -18.04 -30.44
CA ALA A 39 8.16 -19.16 -30.62
C ALA A 39 9.38 -19.29 -29.67
N GLY A 40 9.38 -18.73 -28.46
CA GLY A 40 10.51 -18.84 -27.52
C GLY A 40 10.25 -18.79 -26.00
N SER A 41 9.01 -18.93 -25.52
CA SER A 41 8.66 -18.58 -24.12
C SER A 41 9.37 -19.44 -23.06
N LEU A 42 9.76 -18.84 -21.92
CA LEU A 42 10.20 -19.56 -20.72
C LEU A 42 9.17 -20.64 -20.28
N LYS A 43 7.87 -20.44 -20.50
CA LYS A 43 6.81 -21.44 -20.26
C LYS A 43 6.88 -22.65 -21.19
N SER A 44 7.44 -22.50 -22.39
CA SER A 44 7.75 -23.62 -23.30
C SER A 44 9.00 -24.39 -22.84
N GLN A 45 9.85 -23.76 -22.04
CA GLN A 45 11.00 -24.35 -21.37
C GLN A 45 10.61 -24.80 -19.95
N GLY A 46 9.75 -25.82 -19.86
CA GLY A 46 9.03 -26.19 -18.62
C GLY A 46 9.86 -26.31 -17.34
N ARG A 47 11.17 -26.56 -17.41
CA ARG A 47 12.06 -26.57 -16.22
C ARG A 47 12.45 -25.17 -15.74
N GLU A 48 12.67 -24.21 -16.63
CA GLU A 48 13.06 -22.83 -16.28
C GLU A 48 11.85 -22.06 -15.75
N TRP A 49 10.70 -22.21 -16.41
CA TRP A 49 9.45 -21.65 -15.90
C TRP A 49 9.07 -22.18 -14.52
N GLU A 50 9.23 -23.48 -14.25
CA GLU A 50 8.91 -23.99 -12.92
C GLU A 50 9.84 -23.38 -11.86
N ARG A 51 11.12 -23.15 -12.16
CA ARG A 51 12.03 -22.44 -11.25
C ARG A 51 11.60 -21.01 -10.98
N GLU A 52 11.29 -20.24 -12.04
CA GLU A 52 10.81 -18.86 -11.90
C GLU A 52 9.48 -18.82 -11.15
N ARG A 53 8.55 -19.73 -11.46
CA ARG A 53 7.27 -19.86 -10.75
C ARG A 53 7.47 -20.11 -9.25
N GLN A 54 8.42 -20.97 -8.85
CA GLN A 54 8.74 -21.19 -7.44
C GLN A 54 9.39 -19.95 -6.79
N ALA A 55 10.23 -19.21 -7.51
CA ALA A 55 10.79 -17.94 -7.04
C ALA A 55 9.68 -16.89 -6.82
N LEU A 56 8.82 -16.68 -7.82
CA LEU A 56 7.67 -15.77 -7.74
C LEU A 56 6.72 -16.14 -6.59
N ARG A 57 6.43 -17.43 -6.38
CA ARG A 57 5.65 -17.91 -5.22
C ARG A 57 6.28 -17.44 -3.90
N THR A 58 7.58 -17.65 -3.75
CA THR A 58 8.32 -17.27 -2.55
C THR A 58 8.27 -15.76 -2.33
N GLU A 59 8.49 -14.97 -3.39
CA GLU A 59 8.47 -13.51 -3.31
C GLU A 59 7.09 -12.94 -2.99
N VAL A 60 6.01 -13.52 -3.54
CA VAL A 60 4.63 -13.17 -3.15
C VAL A 60 4.42 -13.44 -1.66
N LEU A 61 4.81 -14.61 -1.16
CA LEU A 61 4.64 -14.95 0.26
C LEU A 61 5.42 -13.99 1.18
N VAL A 62 6.60 -13.51 0.76
CA VAL A 62 7.33 -12.45 1.48
C VAL A 62 6.50 -11.16 1.52
N GLN A 63 5.89 -10.74 0.40
CA GLN A 63 5.06 -9.53 0.38
C GLN A 63 3.79 -9.68 1.22
N VAL A 64 3.15 -10.85 1.21
CA VAL A 64 2.00 -11.17 2.08
C VAL A 64 2.42 -11.08 3.55
N ASN A 65 3.56 -11.64 3.93
CA ASN A 65 4.05 -11.54 5.30
C ASN A 65 4.28 -10.08 5.73
N ARG A 66 4.83 -9.23 4.85
CA ARG A 66 4.98 -7.80 5.11
C ARG A 66 3.64 -7.08 5.29
N LEU A 67 2.60 -7.46 4.53
CA LEU A 67 1.24 -6.93 4.73
C LEU A 67 0.67 -7.35 6.09
N LEU A 68 0.89 -8.61 6.52
CA LEU A 68 0.46 -9.12 7.82
C LEU A 68 1.19 -8.43 8.98
N ASP A 69 2.48 -8.14 8.82
CA ASP A 69 3.25 -7.36 9.79
C ASP A 69 2.70 -5.95 9.93
N LEU A 70 2.36 -5.30 8.80
CA LEU A 70 1.73 -3.99 8.81
C LEU A 70 0.35 -4.03 9.49
N ALA A 71 -0.47 -5.03 9.16
CA ALA A 71 -1.76 -5.24 9.78
C ALA A 71 -1.64 -5.46 11.29
N THR A 72 -0.61 -6.18 11.74
CA THR A 72 -0.35 -6.37 13.17
C THR A 72 0.07 -5.07 13.86
N ARG A 73 0.93 -4.26 13.24
CA ARG A 73 1.44 -2.99 13.80
C ARG A 73 0.37 -1.92 13.92
N TYR A 74 -0.50 -1.82 12.93
CA TYR A 74 -1.53 -0.78 12.84
C TYR A 74 -2.95 -1.31 13.11
N GLY A 75 -3.11 -2.59 13.44
CA GLY A 75 -4.41 -3.20 13.72
C GLY A 75 -5.36 -3.17 12.52
N PHE A 76 -4.83 -3.34 11.30
CA PHE A 76 -5.70 -3.40 10.11
C PHE A 76 -6.45 -4.72 10.03
N ASN A 77 -7.67 -4.64 9.53
CA ASN A 77 -8.58 -5.77 9.33
C ASN A 77 -9.29 -5.66 7.98
N ASP A 78 -10.03 -6.70 7.57
CA ASP A 78 -10.80 -6.73 6.32
C ASP A 78 -9.89 -6.76 5.08
N ASN A 79 -9.94 -5.77 4.19
CA ASN A 79 -9.11 -5.78 2.98
C ASN A 79 -7.72 -5.18 3.22
N LEU A 80 -6.73 -6.03 3.51
CA LEU A 80 -5.37 -5.57 3.83
C LEU A 80 -4.66 -4.88 2.66
N TRP A 81 -5.01 -5.20 1.42
CA TRP A 81 -4.44 -4.54 0.25
C TRP A 81 -4.93 -3.09 0.15
N HIS A 82 -6.24 -2.87 0.29
CA HIS A 82 -6.83 -1.52 0.32
C HIS A 82 -6.30 -0.70 1.49
N ASN A 83 -6.24 -1.30 2.68
CA ASN A 83 -5.68 -0.63 3.86
C ASN A 83 -4.22 -0.22 3.66
N TYR A 84 -3.43 -1.07 2.99
CA TYR A 84 -2.05 -0.73 2.64
C TYR A 84 -1.97 0.44 1.65
N LEU A 85 -2.81 0.48 0.62
CA LEU A 85 -2.85 1.59 -0.33
C LEU A 85 -3.27 2.91 0.35
N ALA A 86 -4.31 2.87 1.18
CA ALA A 86 -4.73 4.01 2.00
C ALA A 86 -3.64 4.45 2.98
N PHE A 87 -2.91 3.50 3.57
CA PHE A 87 -1.75 3.77 4.40
C PHE A 87 -0.66 4.52 3.62
N LEU A 88 -0.32 4.09 2.40
CA LEU A 88 0.65 4.80 1.56
C LEU A 88 0.23 6.24 1.27
N LEU A 89 -1.04 6.49 0.95
CA LEU A 89 -1.56 7.84 0.77
C LEU A 89 -1.41 8.66 2.06
N ALA A 90 -1.77 8.09 3.21
CA ALA A 90 -1.73 8.77 4.49
C ALA A 90 -0.31 9.06 5.02
N THR A 91 0.67 8.21 4.73
CA THR A 91 2.01 8.29 5.34
C THR A 91 3.10 8.82 4.42
N THR A 92 2.88 8.87 3.10
CA THR A 92 3.94 9.29 2.18
C THR A 92 4.02 10.82 2.14
N GLU A 93 5.05 11.35 2.78
CA GLU A 93 5.40 12.76 2.72
C GLU A 93 6.05 13.08 1.37
N THR A 94 5.43 14.01 0.64
CA THR A 94 5.91 14.54 -0.63
C THR A 94 5.71 16.06 -0.61
N PRO A 95 6.38 16.84 -1.47
CA PRO A 95 6.15 18.28 -1.54
C PRO A 95 4.67 18.65 -1.73
N PHE A 96 3.91 17.83 -2.48
CA PHE A 96 2.48 18.03 -2.65
C PHE A 96 1.71 17.79 -1.35
N THR A 97 1.90 16.64 -0.71
CA THR A 97 1.11 16.27 0.49
C THR A 97 1.37 17.23 1.65
N LEU A 98 2.59 17.73 1.81
CA LEU A 98 2.95 18.75 2.81
C LEU A 98 2.30 20.11 2.56
N VAL A 99 2.13 20.50 1.28
CA VAL A 99 1.38 21.72 0.93
C VAL A 99 -0.11 21.51 1.19
N SER A 100 -0.67 20.40 0.72
CA SER A 100 -2.08 20.05 0.90
C SER A 100 -2.49 19.93 2.36
N GLU A 101 -1.60 19.48 3.26
CA GLU A 101 -1.84 19.49 4.70
C GLU A 101 -2.25 20.88 5.23
N ARG A 102 -1.60 21.95 4.76
CA ARG A 102 -1.85 23.31 5.26
C ARG A 102 -3.04 23.99 4.63
N VAL A 103 -3.22 23.81 3.32
CA VAL A 103 -4.19 24.59 2.52
C VAL A 103 -5.40 23.77 2.07
N GLY A 104 -5.34 22.44 2.10
CA GLY A 104 -6.34 21.57 1.49
C GLY A 104 -6.27 21.62 -0.04
N GLU A 105 -7.43 21.75 -0.69
CA GLU A 105 -7.50 21.95 -2.14
C GLU A 105 -6.84 23.28 -2.54
N ASN A 106 -5.69 23.19 -3.19
CA ASN A 106 -5.00 24.34 -3.78
C ASN A 106 -5.23 24.36 -5.28
N LYS A 107 -5.15 25.54 -5.93
CA LYS A 107 -5.17 25.63 -7.40
C LYS A 107 -3.73 25.60 -7.92
N GLY A 108 -3.33 24.51 -8.57
CA GLY A 108 -2.00 24.39 -9.16
C GLY A 108 -1.90 23.24 -10.16
N SER A 109 -0.96 23.35 -11.11
CA SER A 109 -0.70 22.30 -12.10
C SER A 109 -0.25 20.98 -11.48
N VAL A 110 0.35 21.02 -10.29
CA VAL A 110 0.72 19.82 -9.52
C VAL A 110 -0.47 18.93 -9.19
N ASN A 111 -1.69 19.49 -9.10
CA ASN A 111 -2.90 18.69 -8.90
C ASN A 111 -3.14 17.72 -10.04
N GLN A 112 -2.73 18.06 -11.27
CA GLN A 112 -2.88 17.15 -12.40
C GLN A 112 -2.01 15.90 -12.20
N PHE A 113 -0.78 16.05 -11.72
CA PHE A 113 0.07 14.91 -11.39
C PHE A 113 -0.50 14.09 -10.23
N PHE A 114 -1.07 14.75 -9.22
CA PHE A 114 -1.71 14.04 -8.11
C PHE A 114 -2.96 13.26 -8.57
N LYS A 115 -3.79 13.84 -9.42
CA LYS A 115 -4.94 13.15 -10.01
C LYS A 115 -4.51 11.96 -10.86
N ASN A 116 -3.46 12.10 -11.68
CA ASN A 116 -2.90 10.97 -12.42
C ASN A 116 -2.44 9.83 -11.48
N ASP A 117 -1.79 10.17 -10.36
CA ASP A 117 -1.44 9.16 -9.36
C ASP A 117 -2.69 8.55 -8.72
N LEU A 118 -3.74 9.33 -8.45
CA LEU A 118 -5.01 8.80 -7.94
C LEU A 118 -5.73 7.88 -8.94
N GLU A 119 -5.60 8.10 -10.25
CA GLU A 119 -6.07 7.14 -11.26
C GLU A 119 -5.34 5.80 -11.12
N VAL A 120 -4.03 5.83 -10.85
CA VAL A 120 -3.24 4.62 -10.55
C VAL A 120 -3.73 3.97 -9.26
N PHE A 121 -3.92 4.73 -8.18
CA PHE A 121 -4.46 4.18 -6.92
C PHE A 121 -5.84 3.58 -7.12
N HIS A 122 -6.75 4.24 -7.84
CA HIS A 122 -8.06 3.70 -8.18
C HIS A 122 -7.95 2.34 -8.90
N ALA A 123 -7.08 2.24 -9.90
CA ALA A 123 -6.83 0.98 -10.60
C ALA A 123 -6.21 -0.09 -9.68
N LEU A 124 -5.39 0.31 -8.70
CA LEU A 124 -4.80 -0.62 -7.71
C LEU A 124 -5.84 -1.11 -6.69
N PHE A 125 -6.78 -0.26 -6.25
CA PHE A 125 -7.91 -0.67 -5.39
C PHE A 125 -8.76 -1.74 -6.10
N HIS A 126 -8.95 -1.62 -7.41
CA HIS A 126 -9.72 -2.56 -8.21
C HIS A 126 -8.88 -3.66 -8.88
N TYR A 127 -7.63 -3.83 -8.46
CA TYR A 127 -6.75 -4.81 -9.08
C TYR A 127 -7.14 -6.25 -8.72
N ASP A 128 -7.36 -7.08 -9.73
CA ASP A 128 -7.66 -8.49 -9.55
C ASP A 128 -6.38 -9.33 -9.47
N PHE A 129 -6.17 -9.97 -8.32
CA PHE A 129 -5.04 -10.88 -8.09
C PHE A 129 -5.34 -12.34 -8.48
N THR A 130 -6.55 -12.66 -8.93
CA THR A 130 -6.98 -14.05 -9.19
C THR A 130 -6.05 -14.75 -10.19
N GLU A 131 -5.69 -14.10 -11.30
CA GLU A 131 -4.85 -14.70 -12.34
C GLU A 131 -3.47 -15.13 -11.81
N ILE A 132 -2.80 -14.26 -11.06
CA ILE A 132 -1.48 -14.56 -10.50
C ILE A 132 -1.58 -15.53 -9.32
N GLU A 133 -2.64 -15.42 -8.51
CA GLU A 133 -2.90 -16.33 -7.40
C GLU A 133 -3.08 -17.77 -7.89
N GLU A 134 -3.94 -17.99 -8.88
CA GLU A 134 -4.18 -19.31 -9.47
C GLU A 134 -2.96 -19.84 -10.23
N GLY A 135 -2.32 -19.00 -11.06
CA GLY A 135 -1.15 -19.39 -11.84
C GLY A 135 0.06 -19.77 -10.99
N LEU A 136 0.23 -19.10 -9.85
CA LEU A 136 1.24 -19.46 -8.86
C LEU A 136 0.77 -20.59 -7.94
N GLY A 137 -0.50 -20.98 -7.93
CA GLY A 137 -1.05 -22.01 -7.05
C GLY A 137 -1.00 -21.59 -5.57
N LEU A 138 -1.44 -20.36 -5.31
CA LEU A 138 -1.54 -19.72 -4.00
C LEU A 138 -3.03 -19.47 -3.66
N THR A 139 -3.30 -19.05 -2.42
CA THR A 139 -4.64 -18.62 -1.97
C THR A 139 -4.57 -17.41 -1.04
N CYS A 140 -3.43 -16.71 -1.02
CA CYS A 140 -3.12 -15.70 -0.04
C CYS A 140 -3.86 -14.37 -0.27
N PHE A 141 -4.01 -13.91 -1.51
CA PHE A 141 -4.68 -12.65 -1.82
C PHE A 141 -6.17 -12.70 -1.50
N ARG A 142 -6.84 -13.83 -1.78
CA ARG A 142 -8.23 -14.03 -1.37
C ARG A 142 -8.42 -14.00 0.15
N VAL A 143 -7.43 -14.48 0.92
CA VAL A 143 -7.44 -14.39 2.38
C VAL A 143 -7.16 -12.95 2.84
N LEU A 144 -6.24 -12.24 2.18
CA LEU A 144 -5.90 -10.86 2.50
C LEU A 144 -7.05 -9.87 2.25
N THR A 145 -7.94 -10.14 1.29
CA THR A 145 -9.11 -9.29 1.02
C THR A 145 -10.23 -9.46 2.03
N HIS A 146 -10.22 -10.55 2.82
CA HIS A 146 -11.22 -10.87 3.85
C HIS A 146 -10.53 -11.20 5.18
N PHE A 147 -9.46 -10.48 5.51
CA PHE A 147 -8.62 -10.78 6.66
C PHE A 147 -9.38 -10.53 7.97
N GLN A 148 -9.26 -11.47 8.90
CA GLN A 148 -9.79 -11.33 10.25
C GLN A 148 -8.66 -11.45 11.27
N ALA A 149 -8.30 -10.32 11.88
CA ALA A 149 -7.33 -10.27 12.95
C ALA A 149 -7.87 -11.00 14.19
N ILE A 150 -7.01 -11.80 14.84
CA ILE A 150 -7.36 -12.42 16.12
C ILE A 150 -7.39 -11.32 17.19
N PRO A 151 -8.51 -11.13 17.91
CA PRO A 151 -8.59 -10.14 18.98
C PRO A 151 -7.62 -10.52 20.11
N LYS A 152 -6.52 -9.77 20.27
CA LYS A 152 -5.67 -9.88 21.46
C LYS A 152 -6.30 -9.07 22.59
N LYS A 153 -6.35 -9.65 23.80
CA LYS A 153 -6.74 -8.94 25.04
C LYS A 153 -5.86 -7.69 25.16
N GLU A 154 -6.50 -6.53 25.00
CA GLU A 154 -5.98 -5.18 25.20
C GLU A 154 -4.46 -5.03 25.07
N GLN A 155 -3.89 -4.82 23.87
CA GLN A 155 -2.58 -4.15 23.73
C GLN A 155 -2.07 -3.89 22.28
N ILE A 156 -1.38 -2.74 22.14
CA ILE A 156 -0.24 -2.42 21.24
C ILE A 156 -0.48 -2.48 19.72
N TYR A 157 -1.45 -1.75 19.21
CA TYR A 157 -1.36 -1.27 17.82
C TYR A 157 -1.66 0.22 17.81
N ASN A 158 -1.20 0.92 16.77
CA ASN A 158 -1.39 2.37 16.69
C ASN A 158 -2.85 2.71 16.37
N LYS A 159 -3.72 2.70 17.38
CA LYS A 159 -5.17 2.86 17.23
C LYS A 159 -5.55 4.16 16.51
N ASN A 160 -4.85 5.26 16.79
CA ASN A 160 -5.09 6.54 16.13
C ASN A 160 -4.82 6.49 14.62
N VAL A 161 -3.71 5.86 14.21
CA VAL A 161 -3.41 5.67 12.77
C VAL A 161 -4.39 4.66 12.17
N SER A 162 -4.68 3.58 12.88
CA SER A 162 -5.62 2.53 12.48
C SER A 162 -6.96 3.10 12.05
N GLU A 163 -7.65 3.81 12.94
CA GLU A 163 -8.98 4.34 12.69
C GLU A 163 -9.01 5.30 11.50
N LYS A 164 -7.99 6.16 11.38
CA LYS A 164 -7.87 7.11 10.27
C LYS A 164 -7.66 6.40 8.93
N VAL A 165 -6.76 5.43 8.87
CA VAL A 165 -6.45 4.70 7.64
C VAL A 165 -7.61 3.80 7.22
N LEU A 166 -8.27 3.11 8.17
CA LEU A 166 -9.45 2.30 7.87
C LEU A 166 -10.61 3.16 7.36
N GLN A 167 -10.83 4.34 7.98
CA GLN A 167 -11.81 5.30 7.47
C GLN A 167 -11.48 5.75 6.06
N LEU A 168 -10.23 6.13 5.80
CA LEU A 168 -9.79 6.55 4.47
C LEU A 168 -9.95 5.41 3.45
N SER A 169 -9.55 4.19 3.80
CA SER A 169 -9.66 3.02 2.94
C SER A 169 -11.10 2.76 2.50
N GLY A 170 -12.06 2.77 3.44
CA GLY A 170 -13.48 2.58 3.10
C GLY A 170 -14.04 3.68 2.19
N GLN A 171 -13.66 4.94 2.43
CA GLN A 171 -14.09 6.04 1.55
C GLN A 171 -13.50 5.94 0.13
N LEU A 172 -12.25 5.46 0.01
CA LEU A 172 -11.59 5.27 -1.27
C LEU A 172 -12.12 4.05 -2.04
N GLU A 173 -12.54 3.00 -1.34
CA GLU A 173 -13.19 1.83 -1.94
C GLU A 173 -14.53 2.19 -2.59
N GLU A 174 -15.29 3.12 -2.00
CA GLU A 174 -16.57 3.60 -2.53
C GLU A 174 -16.44 4.63 -3.68
N ALA A 175 -15.25 5.23 -3.84
CA ALA A 175 -15.02 6.27 -4.84
C ALA A 175 -15.03 5.68 -6.25
N ARG A 176 -15.75 6.34 -7.17
CA ARG A 176 -15.96 5.84 -8.54
C ARG A 176 -14.76 6.05 -9.47
N ASP A 177 -13.94 7.05 -9.16
CA ASP A 177 -12.79 7.45 -9.96
C ASP A 177 -11.85 8.38 -9.17
N ALA A 178 -10.77 8.82 -9.84
CA ALA A 178 -9.79 9.74 -9.28
C ALA A 178 -10.35 11.13 -8.92
N GLU A 179 -11.42 11.59 -9.60
CA GLU A 179 -12.04 12.89 -9.30
C GLU A 179 -12.80 12.84 -7.97
N GLU A 180 -13.38 11.70 -7.61
CA GLU A 180 -13.98 11.49 -6.28
C GLU A 180 -12.93 11.19 -5.21
N MET A 181 -11.86 10.47 -5.53
CA MET A 181 -10.77 10.24 -4.58
C MET A 181 -10.05 11.55 -4.19
N PHE A 182 -9.90 12.50 -5.11
CA PHE A 182 -9.16 13.74 -4.88
C PHE A 182 -9.64 14.55 -3.65
N PRO A 183 -10.93 14.93 -3.54
CA PRO A 183 -11.43 15.65 -2.36
C PRO A 183 -11.36 14.82 -1.09
N ILE A 184 -11.55 13.49 -1.16
CA ILE A 184 -11.42 12.59 -0.01
C ILE A 184 -10.01 12.65 0.57
N VAL A 185 -9.00 12.45 -0.28
CA VAL A 185 -7.59 12.40 0.14
C VAL A 185 -7.09 13.77 0.59
N THR A 186 -7.45 14.85 -0.11
CA THR A 186 -7.03 16.21 0.29
C THR A 186 -7.71 16.68 1.57
N ALA A 187 -8.98 16.33 1.80
CA ALA A 187 -9.65 16.58 3.07
C ALA A 187 -9.01 15.79 4.22
N PHE A 188 -8.58 14.55 3.95
CA PHE A 188 -7.81 13.75 4.91
C PHE A 188 -6.52 14.48 5.33
N TYR A 189 -5.70 14.94 4.38
CA TYR A 189 -4.46 15.68 4.68
C TYR A 189 -4.73 16.95 5.47
N LYS A 190 -5.77 17.71 5.10
CA LYS A 190 -6.12 18.94 5.82
C LYS A 190 -6.55 18.66 7.27
N ARG A 191 -7.22 17.54 7.51
CA ARG A 191 -7.78 17.21 8.82
C ARG A 191 -6.75 16.57 9.75
N TYR A 192 -5.89 15.71 9.21
CA TYR A 192 -5.01 14.86 10.01
C TYR A 192 -3.52 15.06 9.72
N GLY A 193 -3.15 15.87 8.75
CA GLY A 193 -1.77 15.94 8.26
C GLY A 193 -1.36 14.71 7.45
N VAL A 194 -0.09 14.66 7.08
CA VAL A 194 0.54 13.52 6.41
C VAL A 194 1.68 12.97 7.28
N GLY A 195 2.02 11.70 7.08
CA GLY A 195 3.18 11.08 7.73
C GLY A 195 2.93 10.67 9.18
N GLU A 196 3.95 10.06 9.78
CA GLU A 196 3.86 9.59 11.18
C GLU A 196 3.59 10.74 12.16
N PHE A 197 4.07 11.96 11.86
CA PHE A 197 3.83 13.10 12.74
C PHE A 197 2.40 13.64 12.68
N GLY A 198 1.80 13.75 11.48
CA GLY A 198 0.40 14.17 11.36
C GLY A 198 -0.56 13.13 11.97
N LEU A 199 -0.27 11.85 11.77
CA LEU A 199 -1.19 10.79 12.15
C LEU A 199 -1.18 10.48 13.65
N ASN A 200 -0.15 10.86 14.40
CA ASN A 200 -0.02 10.60 15.83
C ASN A 200 -0.18 11.89 16.67
N LYS A 201 -0.90 11.81 17.80
CA LYS A 201 -1.15 12.97 18.69
C LYS A 201 -0.12 13.17 19.77
N ALA A 202 0.69 12.15 20.07
CA ALA A 202 1.64 12.19 21.17
C ALA A 202 2.87 11.34 20.84
N PHE A 203 4.03 11.80 21.32
CA PHE A 203 5.32 11.17 21.06
C PHE A 203 6.13 11.11 22.35
N ARG A 204 7.01 10.11 22.43
CA ARG A 204 8.06 10.02 23.44
C ARG A 204 9.42 10.15 22.77
N ILE A 205 10.40 10.64 23.52
CA ILE A 205 11.80 10.57 23.12
C ILE A 205 12.32 9.16 23.45
N SER A 206 13.05 8.55 22.52
CA SER A 206 13.73 7.28 22.77
C SER A 206 14.99 7.52 23.60
N ASP A 207 15.13 6.76 24.68
CA ASP A 207 16.37 6.71 25.46
C ASP A 207 17.47 5.90 24.76
N ARG A 208 17.12 5.16 23.68
CA ARG A 208 18.03 4.32 22.88
C ARG A 208 17.70 4.38 21.38
N PRO A 209 17.97 5.51 20.73
CA PRO A 209 17.56 5.74 19.34
C PRO A 209 18.12 4.71 18.34
N GLU A 210 19.32 4.16 18.59
CA GLU A 210 19.93 3.14 17.72
C GLU A 210 19.23 1.78 17.80
N GLU A 211 18.73 1.38 18.97
CA GLU A 211 17.97 0.12 19.16
C GLU A 211 16.52 0.28 18.68
N ASP A 212 15.91 1.43 18.99
CA ASP A 212 14.51 1.72 18.66
C ASP A 212 14.31 2.17 17.20
N GLY A 213 15.40 2.50 16.50
CA GLY A 213 15.41 2.92 15.10
C GLY A 213 14.93 4.37 14.85
N ALA A 214 14.57 5.12 15.90
CA ALA A 214 14.19 6.53 15.81
C ALA A 214 14.32 7.27 17.16
N LEU A 215 14.66 8.56 17.10
CA LEU A 215 14.72 9.43 18.29
C LEU A 215 13.34 9.75 18.86
N ILE A 216 12.34 9.91 17.99
CA ILE A 216 10.97 10.27 18.37
C ILE A 216 10.05 9.12 17.99
N LEU A 217 9.33 8.57 18.97
CA LEU A 217 8.46 7.41 18.80
C LEU A 217 7.01 7.77 19.12
N PRO A 218 6.04 7.35 18.30
CA PRO A 218 4.63 7.62 18.57
C PRO A 218 4.14 6.83 19.79
N ILE A 219 3.29 7.46 20.60
CA ILE A 219 2.58 6.78 21.69
C ILE A 219 1.38 6.05 21.09
N ARG A 220 1.47 4.72 21.04
CA ARG A 220 0.51 3.84 20.33
C ARG A 220 -0.81 3.63 21.09
N SER A 221 -0.87 4.00 22.37
CA SER A 221 -2.06 3.88 23.21
C SER A 221 -2.13 5.06 24.17
N THR A 222 -3.13 5.92 24.01
CA THR A 222 -3.59 6.79 25.10
C THR A 222 -4.72 6.04 25.79
N GLY A 223 -4.44 5.55 27.00
CA GLY A 223 -5.49 4.99 27.87
C GLY A 223 -6.56 6.03 28.19
#